data_AF-A0A821CMF6-F1
#
_entry.id   AF-A0A821CMF6-F1
#
_cell.length_a   1.000
_cell.length_b   1.000
_cell.length_c   1.000
_cell.angle_alpha   90.00
_cell.angle_beta   90.00
_cell.angle_gamma   90.00
#
_symmetry.space_group_name_H-M   'P 1'
#
loop_
_entity.id
_entity.type
_entity.pdbx_description
1 polymer ?
#
loop_
_entity_poly.entity_id
_entity_poly.type
_entity_poly.pdbx_seq_one_letter_code
_entity_poly.pdbx_strand_id
1 'polypeptide(L)'
;KELTDAYSENTDQINRTSFNLYIHPALHLTNLLPIDIECSIDNVEQFALKPSQLYLVTSGSRSSSLLFTIPSYDNIKWISEPVDLKVEGKGDFNEHIVIFRNKAASNPQQILRMVLRVDTFHESYRLLFYSPLWILNRTDLKLEFQIENNRTFIDVIERPHLVCPEKIGSEANKKGQICVYGVDQGDAAAKWSEKFSLGVIKSTGLTSCRVPNDQIYMICVDIATSSFGLTKLVTLSPAMVVINKSTVGIEVVETVSNEEQGKWETINPEQLIPFWPRNIKESVMRVRYTHNQITSSPFNMNQKHRTLLRMEDEECPAIYVEVAATDFDSVKVIFEDYKIGDAPLLIVNSLENEPVSFCQVNDVRTQILPPSNYVYYTWTDPILPRELTVSCRSKSAKIGFTVRG
;
A
#
# COMPACT_ATOMS: atom_id res chain seq x y z
N LYS A 1 23.09 26.49 -38.20
CA LYS A 1 22.89 27.74 -38.97
C LYS A 1 22.54 27.34 -40.39
N GLU A 2 21.36 27.67 -40.87
CA GLU A 2 20.99 27.44 -42.26
C GLU A 2 20.98 28.78 -43.01
N LEU A 3 21.59 28.78 -44.19
CA LEU A 3 21.60 29.92 -45.11
C LEU A 3 20.45 29.76 -46.09
N THR A 4 19.64 30.80 -46.21
CA THR A 4 18.61 30.89 -47.25
C THR A 4 18.83 32.20 -47.98
N ASP A 5 19.12 32.09 -49.27
CA ASP A 5 19.33 33.22 -50.16
C ASP A 5 18.02 33.59 -50.84
N ALA A 6 17.63 34.86 -50.75
CA ALA A 6 16.50 35.40 -51.50
C ALA A 6 17.00 36.08 -52.78
N TYR A 7 16.63 35.52 -53.93
CA TYR A 7 16.97 36.03 -55.25
C TYR A 7 15.92 37.05 -55.72
N SER A 8 16.36 38.07 -56.45
CA SER A 8 15.43 39.05 -57.04
C SER A 8 14.58 38.39 -58.14
N GLU A 9 13.33 38.83 -58.31
CA GLU A 9 12.36 38.20 -59.23
C GLU A 9 12.82 38.09 -60.70
N ASN A 10 13.90 38.77 -61.12
CA ASN A 10 14.36 38.75 -62.51
C ASN A 10 15.90 38.75 -62.69
N THR A 11 16.71 38.50 -61.65
CA THR A 11 18.17 38.30 -61.80
C THR A 11 18.71 37.31 -60.77
N ASP A 12 19.76 36.55 -61.12
CA ASP A 12 20.52 35.66 -60.21
C ASP A 12 21.34 36.42 -59.14
N GLN A 13 21.08 37.72 -58.93
CA GLN A 13 21.72 38.50 -57.88
C GLN A 13 21.03 38.30 -56.53
N ILE A 14 21.82 37.84 -55.55
CA ILE A 14 21.41 37.69 -54.15
C ILE A 14 21.17 39.10 -53.58
N ASN A 15 19.92 39.44 -53.30
CA ASN A 15 19.55 40.79 -52.86
C ASN A 15 19.44 40.87 -51.32
N ARG A 16 19.25 39.73 -50.64
CA ARG A 16 19.29 39.60 -49.17
C ARG A 16 19.80 38.23 -48.76
N THR A 17 20.77 38.21 -47.86
CA THR A 17 21.20 37.02 -47.13
C THR A 17 20.45 36.97 -45.81
N SER A 18 19.57 35.99 -45.63
CA SER A 18 18.90 35.74 -44.35
C SER A 18 19.57 34.57 -43.63
N PHE A 19 19.67 34.66 -42.31
CA PHE A 19 20.21 33.59 -41.48
C PHE A 19 19.16 33.15 -40.46
N ASN A 20 18.90 31.85 -40.42
CA ASN A 20 18.16 31.24 -39.32
C ASN A 20 19.16 30.80 -38.24
N LEU A 21 19.08 31.48 -37.09
CA LEU A 21 19.81 31.10 -35.88
C LEU A 21 18.89 30.25 -35.01
N TYR A 22 19.21 28.97 -34.89
CA TYR A 22 18.56 28.08 -33.94
C TYR A 22 19.37 28.08 -32.66
N ILE A 23 18.80 28.62 -31.58
CA ILE A 23 19.39 28.57 -30.24
C ILE A 23 18.77 27.37 -29.53
N HIS A 24 19.57 26.33 -29.34
CA HIS A 24 19.16 25.16 -28.56
C HIS A 24 19.68 25.32 -27.13
N PRO A 25 18.85 25.15 -26.09
CA PRO A 25 19.30 25.20 -24.71
C PRO A 25 20.31 24.08 -24.48
N ALA A 26 21.43 24.39 -23.83
CA ALA A 26 22.52 23.44 -23.64
C ALA A 26 22.11 22.28 -22.73
N LEU A 27 21.25 22.54 -21.73
CA LEU A 27 20.78 21.56 -20.75
C LEU A 27 19.24 21.61 -20.62
N HIS A 28 18.64 20.43 -20.49
CA HIS A 28 17.21 20.23 -20.25
C HIS A 28 17.07 19.52 -18.89
N LEU A 29 16.76 20.25 -17.82
CA LEU A 29 16.66 19.68 -16.47
C LEU A 29 15.21 19.36 -16.12
N THR A 30 14.93 18.11 -15.77
CA THR A 30 13.60 17.64 -15.37
C THR A 30 13.64 17.15 -13.93
N ASN A 31 12.79 17.71 -13.07
CA ASN A 31 12.57 17.22 -11.72
C ASN A 31 11.52 16.08 -11.75
N LEU A 32 11.95 14.84 -11.56
CA LEU A 32 11.06 13.68 -11.48
C LEU A 32 10.77 13.27 -10.02
N LEU A 33 11.17 14.07 -9.02
CA LEU A 33 10.84 13.84 -7.61
C LEU A 33 9.43 14.33 -7.27
N PRO A 34 8.82 13.84 -6.18
CA PRO A 34 7.51 14.31 -5.71
C PRO A 34 7.65 15.56 -4.82
N ILE A 35 8.79 16.23 -4.86
CA ILE A 35 9.14 17.40 -4.04
C ILE A 35 9.80 18.48 -4.89
N ASP A 36 9.69 19.74 -4.44
CA ASP A 36 10.38 20.87 -5.06
C ASP A 36 11.89 20.76 -4.85
N ILE A 37 12.64 21.13 -5.88
CA ILE A 37 14.10 21.25 -5.82
C ILE A 37 14.53 22.61 -6.35
N GLU A 38 15.68 23.09 -5.90
CA GLU A 38 16.37 24.23 -6.47
C GLU A 38 17.68 23.75 -7.11
N CYS A 39 18.03 24.31 -8.26
CA CYS A 39 19.29 24.05 -8.92
C CYS A 39 20.03 25.36 -9.13
N SER A 40 21.34 25.35 -8.84
CA SER A 40 22.28 26.40 -9.17
C SER A 40 23.28 25.86 -10.19
N ILE A 41 23.53 26.62 -11.25
CA ILE A 41 24.44 26.24 -12.33
C ILE A 41 25.61 27.20 -12.36
N ASP A 42 26.82 26.66 -12.18
CA ASP A 42 28.08 27.41 -12.11
C ASP A 42 28.07 28.57 -11.09
N ASN A 43 27.14 28.55 -10.13
CA ASN A 43 26.82 29.66 -9.21
C ASN A 43 26.43 30.99 -9.89
N VAL A 44 25.99 30.93 -11.15
CA VAL A 44 25.58 32.11 -11.93
C VAL A 44 24.05 32.22 -11.97
N GLU A 45 23.36 31.11 -12.17
CA GLU A 45 21.90 31.05 -12.27
C GLU A 45 21.33 30.10 -11.22
N GLN A 46 20.28 30.51 -10.51
CA GLN A 46 19.53 29.68 -9.58
C GLN A 46 18.05 29.73 -9.92
N PHE A 47 17.41 28.57 -9.93
CA PHE A 47 15.98 28.43 -10.22
C PHE A 47 15.37 27.26 -9.46
N ALA A 48 14.07 27.33 -9.24
CA ALA A 48 13.28 26.27 -8.60
C ALA A 48 12.57 25.42 -9.65
N LEU A 49 12.53 24.11 -9.43
CA LEU A 49 11.79 23.15 -10.24
C LEU A 49 10.77 22.41 -9.38
N LYS A 50 9.51 22.55 -9.75
CA LYS A 50 8.40 21.78 -9.17
C LYS A 50 8.42 20.32 -9.65
N PRO A 51 7.70 19.41 -8.98
CA PRO A 51 7.51 18.04 -9.46
C PRO A 51 7.07 17.99 -10.92
N SER A 52 7.71 17.11 -11.68
CA SER A 52 7.49 16.90 -13.13
C SER A 52 7.77 18.12 -14.02
N GLN A 53 8.40 19.18 -13.50
CA GLN A 53 8.73 20.36 -14.29
C GLN A 53 10.01 20.16 -15.10
N LEU A 54 9.95 20.56 -16.37
CA LEU A 54 11.11 20.74 -17.25
C LEU A 54 11.57 22.20 -17.20
N TYR A 55 12.87 22.41 -17.03
CA TYR A 55 13.53 23.70 -17.13
C TYR A 55 14.60 23.68 -18.24
N LEU A 56 14.56 24.69 -19.10
CA LEU A 56 15.50 24.86 -20.21
C LEU A 56 16.59 25.83 -19.79
N VAL A 57 17.81 25.34 -19.66
CA VAL A 57 18.94 26.16 -19.20
C VAL A 57 19.64 26.77 -20.41
N THR A 58 19.78 28.09 -20.38
CA THR A 58 20.47 28.86 -21.44
C THR A 58 21.87 29.33 -21.04
N SER A 59 22.18 29.44 -19.74
CA SER A 59 23.47 29.96 -19.23
C SER A 59 24.56 28.89 -19.03
N GLY A 60 24.18 27.60 -19.02
CA GLY A 60 25.06 26.49 -18.74
C GLY A 60 25.67 25.81 -19.97
N SER A 61 26.56 24.86 -19.72
CA SER A 61 27.27 24.06 -20.72
C SER A 61 27.35 22.59 -20.30
N ARG A 62 27.80 21.73 -21.21
CA ARG A 62 28.08 20.31 -20.93
C ARG A 62 29.26 20.09 -19.97
N SER A 63 29.97 21.15 -19.60
CA SER A 63 31.06 21.15 -18.61
C SER A 63 30.70 21.85 -17.31
N SER A 64 29.45 22.29 -17.15
CA SER A 64 28.99 23.03 -15.98
C SER A 64 28.95 22.16 -14.73
N SER A 65 29.07 22.82 -13.57
CA SER A 65 28.89 22.25 -12.25
C SER A 65 27.50 22.59 -11.73
N LEU A 66 26.79 21.57 -11.25
CA LEU A 66 25.42 21.69 -10.74
C LEU A 66 25.40 21.54 -9.22
N LEU A 67 24.70 22.44 -8.54
CA LEU A 67 24.43 22.35 -7.11
C LEU A 67 22.92 22.28 -6.88
N PHE A 68 22.47 21.22 -6.21
CA PHE A 68 21.04 21.02 -5.91
C PHE A 68 20.76 21.33 -4.44
N THR A 69 19.62 21.96 -4.20
CA THR A 69 19.09 22.21 -2.85
C THR A 69 17.66 21.69 -2.77
N ILE A 70 17.36 20.96 -1.70
CA ILE A 70 15.98 20.59 -1.36
C ILE A 70 15.58 21.50 -0.19
N PRO A 71 14.66 22.45 -0.40
CA PRO A 71 14.33 23.47 0.61
C PRO A 71 13.82 22.87 1.92
N SER A 72 12.98 21.84 1.84
CA SER A 72 12.45 21.10 2.99
C SER A 72 12.08 19.67 2.61
N TYR A 73 12.71 18.70 3.25
CA TYR A 73 12.33 17.29 3.22
C TYR A 73 12.54 16.70 4.62
N ASP A 74 11.49 16.15 5.22
CA ASP A 74 11.45 15.79 6.66
C ASP A 74 11.78 16.98 7.58
N ASN A 75 11.30 18.18 7.21
CA ASN A 75 11.60 19.45 7.89
C ASN A 75 13.10 19.80 7.93
N ILE A 76 13.88 19.21 7.03
CA ILE A 76 15.32 19.43 6.91
C ILE A 76 15.63 20.05 5.54
N LYS A 77 16.49 21.07 5.52
CA LYS A 77 17.09 21.60 4.29
C LYS A 77 18.30 20.75 3.90
N TRP A 78 18.30 20.27 2.67
CA TRP A 78 19.37 19.43 2.14
C TRP A 78 20.12 20.13 1.01
N ILE A 79 21.44 20.05 1.00
CA ILE A 79 22.28 20.65 -0.05
C ILE A 79 23.20 19.57 -0.60
N SER A 80 23.28 19.45 -1.92
CA SER A 80 24.14 18.47 -2.57
C SER A 80 25.62 18.84 -2.51
N GLU A 81 26.48 17.86 -2.73
CA GLU A 81 27.81 18.15 -3.29
C GLU A 81 27.69 18.69 -4.72
N PRO A 82 28.64 19.52 -5.21
CA PRO A 82 28.67 19.93 -6.61
C PRO A 82 28.82 18.72 -7.54
N VAL A 83 28.07 18.71 -8.64
CA VAL A 83 28.06 17.64 -9.64
C VAL A 83 28.57 18.19 -10.97
N ASP A 84 29.76 17.78 -11.37
CA ASP A 84 30.38 18.23 -12.61
C ASP A 84 29.93 17.38 -13.81
N LEU A 85 29.44 18.03 -14.87
CA LEU A 85 28.90 17.36 -16.07
C LEU A 85 29.97 16.86 -17.06
N LYS A 86 31.27 17.09 -16.81
CA LYS A 86 32.37 16.58 -17.65
C LYS A 86 32.46 15.05 -17.55
N VAL A 87 31.70 14.35 -18.38
CA VAL A 87 31.74 12.88 -18.45
C VAL A 87 32.60 12.45 -19.64
N GLU A 88 33.88 12.17 -19.39
CA GLU A 88 34.74 11.47 -20.36
C GLU A 88 34.50 9.95 -20.29
N GLY A 89 34.15 9.34 -21.43
CA GLY A 89 34.53 7.95 -21.74
C GLY A 89 33.76 6.77 -21.10
N LYS A 90 32.44 6.83 -20.90
CA LYS A 90 31.65 5.63 -20.53
C LYS A 90 30.39 5.47 -21.37
N GLY A 91 30.22 4.27 -21.94
CA GLY A 91 29.11 3.90 -22.82
C GLY A 91 27.76 3.86 -22.11
N ASP A 92 26.72 4.11 -22.91
CA ASP A 92 25.26 3.89 -22.78
C ASP A 92 24.51 4.16 -21.45
N PHE A 93 25.16 4.37 -20.29
CA PHE A 93 24.48 4.69 -19.03
C PHE A 93 25.24 5.75 -18.21
N ASN A 94 24.72 6.98 -18.20
CA ASN A 94 25.23 8.14 -17.46
C ASN A 94 24.35 8.45 -16.24
N GLU A 95 24.33 7.59 -15.22
CA GLU A 95 23.60 7.84 -13.98
C GLU A 95 24.58 8.13 -12.84
N HIS A 96 24.37 9.24 -12.12
CA HIS A 96 25.24 9.74 -11.06
C HIS A 96 24.48 9.82 -9.74
N ILE A 97 25.03 9.22 -8.68
CA ILE A 97 24.49 9.41 -7.32
C ILE A 97 24.84 10.81 -6.85
N VAL A 98 23.82 11.59 -6.51
CA VAL A 98 23.97 12.91 -5.91
C VAL A 98 23.78 12.78 -4.40
N ILE A 99 24.82 13.12 -3.64
CA ILE A 99 24.82 13.06 -2.17
C ILE A 99 24.43 14.42 -1.62
N PHE A 100 23.41 14.41 -0.75
CA PHE A 100 22.91 15.57 -0.03
C PHE A 100 23.29 15.48 1.44
N ARG A 101 23.69 16.62 2.00
CA ARG A 101 23.98 16.76 3.43
C ARG A 101 23.17 17.91 4.04
N ASN A 102 22.80 17.74 5.30
CA ASN A 102 22.24 18.80 6.11
C ASN A 102 23.39 19.61 6.74
N LYS A 103 23.58 20.86 6.30
CA LYS A 103 24.63 21.75 6.86
C LYS A 103 24.30 22.29 8.26
N ALA A 104 23.06 22.15 8.71
CA ALA A 104 22.56 22.64 10.01
C ALA A 104 22.35 21.52 11.04
N ALA A 105 22.62 20.25 10.70
CA ALA A 105 22.40 19.13 11.61
C ALA A 105 23.46 19.08 12.73
N SER A 106 23.00 18.78 13.94
CA SER A 106 23.82 18.33 15.07
C SER A 106 24.45 16.93 14.86
N ASN A 107 23.94 16.15 13.88
CA ASN A 107 24.51 14.87 13.47
C ASN A 107 25.02 14.91 12.01
N PRO A 108 26.33 15.03 11.78
CA PRO A 108 26.91 15.18 10.43
C PRO A 108 26.88 13.91 9.57
N GLN A 109 26.40 12.77 10.11
CA GLN A 109 26.36 11.50 9.39
C GLN A 109 25.08 11.27 8.57
N GLN A 110 24.04 12.09 8.74
CA GLN A 110 22.83 11.97 7.93
C GLN A 110 23.08 12.41 6.49
N ILE A 111 22.83 11.51 5.56
CA ILE A 111 22.98 11.73 4.12
C ILE A 111 21.73 11.27 3.39
N LEU A 112 21.32 12.06 2.39
CA LEU A 112 20.26 11.71 1.45
C LEU A 112 20.90 11.48 0.07
N ARG A 113 20.42 10.49 -0.66
CA ARG A 113 20.95 10.12 -1.98
C ARG A 113 19.83 10.18 -3.02
N MET A 114 20.12 10.79 -4.15
CA MET A 114 19.25 10.81 -5.34
C MET A 114 20.09 10.46 -6.56
N VAL A 115 19.44 10.33 -7.72
CA VAL A 115 20.12 10.03 -8.98
C VAL A 115 19.88 11.15 -9.99
N LEU A 116 20.98 11.59 -10.60
CA LEU A 116 20.97 12.43 -11.79
C LEU A 116 21.34 11.57 -12.99
N ARG A 117 20.41 11.38 -13.91
CA ARG A 117 20.66 10.73 -15.21
C ARG A 117 20.93 11.77 -16.28
N VAL A 118 21.97 11.56 -17.09
CA VAL A 118 22.45 12.49 -18.11
C VAL A 118 22.39 11.85 -19.50
N ASP A 119 21.29 12.04 -20.22
CA ASP A 119 21.14 11.54 -21.57
C ASP A 119 21.61 12.58 -22.61
N THR A 120 22.19 12.14 -23.72
CA THR A 120 22.48 13.04 -24.86
C THR A 120 21.23 13.21 -25.71
N PHE A 121 20.84 14.46 -25.99
CA PHE A 121 19.63 14.76 -26.77
C PHE A 121 19.89 15.92 -27.74
N HIS A 122 19.93 15.64 -29.05
CA HIS A 122 20.16 16.63 -30.13
C HIS A 122 21.22 17.69 -29.80
N GLU A 123 22.46 17.25 -29.52
CA GLU A 123 23.57 18.14 -29.17
C GLU A 123 23.45 18.94 -27.85
N SER A 124 22.40 18.69 -27.07
CA SER A 124 22.23 19.12 -25.68
C SER A 124 22.38 17.94 -24.71
N TYR A 125 22.36 18.22 -23.40
CA TYR A 125 22.16 17.19 -22.38
C TYR A 125 20.75 17.27 -21.79
N ARG A 126 20.15 16.11 -21.56
CA ARG A 126 18.92 15.95 -20.79
C ARG A 126 19.28 15.39 -19.42
N LEU A 127 18.92 16.13 -18.40
CA LEU A 127 19.20 15.85 -17.01
C LEU A 127 17.90 15.44 -16.33
N LEU A 128 17.80 14.19 -15.90
CA LEU A 128 16.63 13.66 -15.20
C LEU A 128 17.01 13.43 -13.74
N PHE A 129 16.38 14.17 -12.84
CA PHE A 129 16.66 14.09 -11.40
C PHE A 129 15.56 13.30 -10.70
N TYR A 130 15.89 12.16 -10.11
CA TYR A 130 14.90 11.22 -9.56
C TYR A 130 15.43 10.45 -8.34
N SER A 131 14.54 9.73 -7.68
CA SER A 131 14.89 8.74 -6.64
C SER A 131 14.50 7.36 -7.15
N PRO A 132 15.40 6.34 -7.09
CA PRO A 132 15.10 5.01 -7.60
C PRO A 132 13.91 4.33 -6.91
N LEU A 133 13.73 4.56 -5.61
CA LEU A 133 12.64 3.97 -4.83
C LEU A 133 11.83 5.05 -4.11
N TRP A 134 10.51 4.96 -4.25
CA TRP A 134 9.53 5.72 -3.48
C TRP A 134 8.79 4.74 -2.59
N ILE A 135 9.03 4.80 -1.28
CA ILE A 135 8.41 3.89 -0.32
C ILE A 135 7.23 4.59 0.35
N LEU A 136 6.03 4.04 0.19
CA LEU A 136 4.82 4.52 0.83
C LEU A 136 4.41 3.54 1.92
N ASN A 137 4.37 4.02 3.17
CA ASN A 137 3.93 3.23 4.30
C ASN A 137 2.43 3.48 4.56
N ARG A 138 1.60 2.50 4.21
CA ARG A 138 0.15 2.47 4.46
C ARG A 138 -0.22 1.59 5.66
N THR A 139 0.76 1.14 6.43
CA THR A 139 0.53 0.50 7.72
C THR A 139 0.31 1.55 8.81
N ASP A 140 -0.03 1.12 10.01
CA ASP A 140 -0.01 1.91 11.25
C ASP A 140 1.30 1.77 12.04
N LEU A 141 2.31 1.12 11.46
CA LEU A 141 3.58 0.81 12.11
C LEU A 141 4.69 1.73 11.59
N LYS A 142 5.56 2.19 12.48
CA LYS A 142 6.85 2.76 12.08
C LYS A 142 7.77 1.64 11.64
N LEU A 143 8.35 1.77 10.45
CA LEU A 143 9.18 0.74 9.85
C LEU A 143 10.61 1.26 9.65
N GLU A 144 11.57 0.34 9.65
CA GLU A 144 12.90 0.59 9.09
C GLU A 144 13.01 -0.25 7.82
N PHE A 145 13.41 0.38 6.72
CA PHE A 145 13.68 -0.28 5.45
C PHE A 145 15.19 -0.36 5.24
N GLN A 146 15.68 -1.53 4.85
CA GLN A 146 17.07 -1.75 4.49
C GLN A 146 17.19 -2.20 3.04
N ILE A 147 18.10 -1.55 2.32
CA ILE A 147 18.59 -1.97 1.02
C ILE A 147 20.10 -1.86 0.99
N GLU A 148 20.79 -2.96 0.68
CA GLU A 148 22.25 -3.04 0.81
C GLU A 148 22.68 -2.64 2.24
N ASN A 149 23.49 -1.59 2.40
CA ASN A 149 23.86 -1.03 3.71
C ASN A 149 23.09 0.25 4.06
N ASN A 150 22.21 0.72 3.17
CA ASN A 150 21.41 1.90 3.42
C ASN A 150 20.16 1.53 4.22
N ARG A 151 20.00 2.17 5.38
CA ARG A 151 18.81 2.03 6.22
C ARG A 151 18.06 3.34 6.26
N THR A 152 16.74 3.26 6.14
CA THR A 152 15.87 4.43 6.12
C THR A 152 14.68 4.17 7.01
N PHE A 153 14.40 5.12 7.91
CA PHE A 153 13.17 5.09 8.71
C PHE A 153 12.01 5.51 7.83
N ILE A 154 10.97 4.68 7.80
CA ILE A 154 9.78 4.85 6.98
C ILE A 154 8.59 5.09 7.94
N ASP A 155 8.33 6.37 8.22
CA ASP A 155 7.20 6.79 9.06
C ASP A 155 5.86 6.69 8.31
N VAL A 156 4.76 6.69 9.05
CA VAL A 156 3.39 6.64 8.52
C VAL A 156 2.96 8.05 8.14
N ILE A 157 3.27 8.43 6.90
CA ILE A 157 2.94 9.74 6.35
C ILE A 157 2.35 9.59 4.94
N GLU A 158 1.57 10.57 4.50
CA GLU A 158 0.89 10.51 3.19
C GLU A 158 1.84 10.59 1.98
N ARG A 159 3.04 11.12 2.17
CA ARG A 159 4.04 11.28 1.11
C ARG A 159 5.05 10.11 1.08
N PRO A 160 5.59 9.76 -0.09
CA PRO A 160 6.57 8.69 -0.18
C PRO A 160 7.93 9.10 0.43
N HIS A 161 8.59 8.12 1.04
CA HIS A 161 9.98 8.19 1.46
C HIS A 161 10.90 7.89 0.28
N LEU A 162 11.86 8.77 0.03
CA LEU A 162 12.79 8.69 -1.09
C LEU A 162 14.03 7.88 -0.69
N VAL A 163 14.24 6.74 -1.34
CA VAL A 163 15.34 5.82 -1.03
C VAL A 163 16.18 5.57 -2.27
N CYS A 164 17.50 5.74 -2.12
CA CYS A 164 18.47 5.42 -3.14
C CYS A 164 19.45 4.35 -2.64
N PRO A 165 19.67 3.27 -3.40
CA PRO A 165 20.74 2.29 -3.16
C PRO A 165 22.14 2.93 -3.14
N GLU A 166 23.13 2.24 -2.59
CA GLU A 166 24.52 2.74 -2.58
C GLU A 166 25.18 2.67 -3.95
N LYS A 167 24.74 1.73 -4.80
CA LYS A 167 25.24 1.57 -6.16
C LYS A 167 24.10 1.63 -7.16
N ILE A 168 24.28 2.43 -8.21
CA ILE A 168 23.41 2.41 -9.39
C ILE A 168 23.77 1.21 -10.26
N GLY A 169 22.78 0.54 -10.85
CA GLY A 169 22.97 -0.69 -11.63
C GLY A 169 21.75 -1.61 -11.54
N SER A 170 21.85 -2.82 -12.13
CA SER A 170 20.72 -3.74 -12.33
C SER A 170 19.88 -3.95 -11.07
N GLU A 171 18.69 -3.34 -11.08
CA GLU A 171 17.69 -3.44 -10.01
C GLU A 171 17.17 -4.87 -9.84
N ALA A 172 17.32 -5.72 -10.86
CA ALA A 172 16.93 -7.14 -10.85
C ALA A 172 17.54 -7.93 -9.67
N ASN A 173 18.70 -7.49 -9.16
CA ASN A 173 19.40 -8.15 -8.06
C ASN A 173 19.22 -7.46 -6.71
N LYS A 174 18.59 -6.28 -6.66
CA LYS A 174 18.45 -5.52 -5.43
C LYS A 174 17.31 -6.12 -4.60
N LYS A 175 17.62 -6.38 -3.33
CA LYS A 175 16.66 -6.93 -2.37
C LYS A 175 16.47 -5.97 -1.21
N GLY A 176 15.20 -5.73 -0.86
CA GLY A 176 14.80 -4.96 0.32
C GLY A 176 14.49 -5.88 1.50
N GLN A 177 14.61 -5.34 2.71
CA GLN A 177 14.10 -5.93 3.95
C GLN A 177 13.44 -4.84 4.77
N ILE A 178 12.46 -5.22 5.59
CA ILE A 178 11.81 -4.31 6.51
C ILE A 178 11.83 -4.88 7.93
N CYS A 179 11.84 -4.02 8.93
CA CYS A 179 11.58 -4.40 10.32
C CYS A 179 10.65 -3.36 10.97
N VAL A 180 9.99 -3.75 12.06
CA VAL A 180 9.17 -2.82 12.84
C VAL A 180 10.08 -2.04 13.78
N TYR A 181 10.03 -0.72 13.70
CA TYR A 181 10.87 0.19 14.47
C TYR A 181 10.22 0.56 15.80
N GLY A 182 11.03 0.71 16.86
CA GLY A 182 10.58 1.23 18.15
C GLY A 182 9.82 0.23 19.04
N VAL A 183 9.95 -1.08 18.76
CA VAL A 183 9.31 -2.16 19.55
C VAL A 183 10.35 -2.93 20.38
N ASP A 184 11.47 -2.26 20.73
CA ASP A 184 12.53 -2.87 21.52
C ASP A 184 12.03 -3.11 22.96
N GLN A 185 12.09 -4.36 23.43
CA GLN A 185 11.78 -4.74 24.82
C GLN A 185 13.03 -5.34 25.46
N GLY A 186 13.73 -4.54 26.27
CA GLY A 186 14.99 -4.95 26.89
C GLY A 186 16.09 -5.20 25.87
N ASP A 187 16.77 -6.34 25.95
CA ASP A 187 17.87 -6.73 25.05
C ASP A 187 17.39 -7.37 23.72
N ALA A 188 16.08 -7.52 23.53
CA ALA A 188 15.51 -8.13 22.33
C ALA A 188 15.03 -7.05 21.34
N ALA A 189 15.67 -7.01 20.17
CA ALA A 189 15.29 -6.12 19.06
C ALA A 189 14.32 -6.82 18.08
N ALA A 190 13.52 -6.02 17.37
CA ALA A 190 12.68 -6.50 16.28
C ALA A 190 13.51 -7.20 15.18
N LYS A 191 12.98 -8.29 14.61
CA LYS A 191 13.67 -9.06 13.56
C LYS A 191 13.34 -8.49 12.18
N TRP A 192 14.39 -8.42 11.35
CA TRP A 192 14.25 -8.13 9.93
C TRP A 192 13.44 -9.21 9.23
N SER A 193 12.63 -8.78 8.26
CA SER A 193 11.88 -9.64 7.37
C SER A 193 12.80 -10.45 6.45
N GLU A 194 12.23 -11.41 5.74
CA GLU A 194 12.92 -12.02 4.61
C GLU A 194 13.19 -10.98 3.51
N LYS A 195 14.26 -11.23 2.74
CA LYS A 195 14.65 -10.40 1.60
C LYS A 195 13.67 -10.57 0.45
N PHE A 196 13.03 -9.48 0.01
CA PHE A 196 12.18 -9.45 -1.18
C PHE A 196 12.86 -8.71 -2.33
N SER A 197 12.60 -9.15 -3.57
CA SER A 197 13.18 -8.53 -4.78
C SER A 197 12.49 -7.22 -5.11
N LEU A 198 13.26 -6.22 -5.55
CA LEU A 198 12.75 -4.91 -5.98
C LEU A 198 12.71 -4.77 -7.51
N GLY A 199 13.31 -5.71 -8.24
CA GLY A 199 13.52 -5.60 -9.69
C GLY A 199 12.41 -6.15 -10.56
N VAL A 200 11.38 -6.76 -9.98
CA VAL A 200 10.26 -7.34 -10.74
C VAL A 200 9.17 -6.29 -10.93
N ILE A 201 8.78 -6.04 -12.18
CA ILE A 201 7.71 -5.08 -12.50
C ILE A 201 6.38 -5.68 -12.03
N LYS A 202 5.61 -4.93 -11.24
CA LYS A 202 4.33 -5.40 -10.66
C LYS A 202 4.49 -6.67 -9.82
N SER A 203 5.58 -6.78 -9.06
CA SER A 203 5.64 -7.80 -8.01
C SER A 203 4.87 -7.31 -6.80
N THR A 204 3.91 -8.12 -6.39
CA THR A 204 3.34 -8.02 -5.07
C THR A 204 3.73 -9.27 -4.30
N GLY A 205 4.02 -9.13 -3.02
CA GLY A 205 4.41 -10.25 -2.17
C GLY A 205 4.05 -10.01 -0.71
N LEU A 206 4.09 -11.09 0.05
CA LEU A 206 3.84 -11.07 1.48
C LEU A 206 5.17 -11.24 2.22
N THR A 207 5.44 -10.38 3.20
CA THR A 207 6.60 -10.51 4.08
C THR A 207 6.17 -10.42 5.53
N SER A 208 7.00 -10.94 6.44
CA SER A 208 6.68 -10.99 7.87
C SER A 208 7.77 -10.36 8.70
N CYS A 209 7.39 -9.56 9.69
CA CYS A 209 8.28 -9.00 10.70
C CYS A 209 7.87 -9.55 12.06
N ARG A 210 8.81 -10.21 12.76
CA ARG A 210 8.58 -10.70 14.12
C ARG A 210 9.19 -9.73 15.14
N VAL A 211 8.39 -9.32 16.12
CA VAL A 211 8.83 -8.47 17.23
C VAL A 211 9.07 -9.31 18.50
N PRO A 212 9.70 -8.75 19.57
CA PRO A 212 10.13 -9.52 20.73
C PRO A 212 9.05 -10.29 21.49
N ASN A 213 7.79 -9.83 21.46
CA ASN A 213 6.64 -10.50 22.10
C ASN A 213 6.03 -11.63 21.25
N ASP A 214 6.79 -12.15 20.27
CA ASP A 214 6.38 -13.14 19.27
C ASP A 214 5.20 -12.74 18.36
N GLN A 215 4.71 -11.50 18.44
CA GLN A 215 3.76 -10.95 17.47
C GLN A 215 4.42 -10.92 16.08
N ILE A 216 3.65 -11.36 15.08
CA ILE A 216 4.07 -11.38 13.69
C ILE A 216 3.23 -10.37 12.91
N TYR A 217 3.89 -9.37 12.33
CA TYR A 217 3.26 -8.39 11.45
C TYR A 217 3.44 -8.85 10.00
N MET A 218 2.33 -9.21 9.36
CA MET A 218 2.29 -9.64 7.97
C MET A 218 2.05 -8.42 7.07
N ILE A 219 3.02 -8.07 6.24
CA ILE A 219 3.00 -6.85 5.42
C ILE A 219 3.00 -7.25 3.94
N CYS A 220 2.03 -6.73 3.21
CA CYS A 220 2.02 -6.78 1.76
C CYS A 220 2.96 -5.71 1.19
N VAL A 221 3.79 -6.12 0.26
CA VAL A 221 4.70 -5.27 -0.50
C VAL A 221 4.20 -5.26 -1.93
N ASP A 222 3.71 -4.11 -2.41
CA ASP A 222 3.34 -3.92 -3.82
C ASP A 222 4.36 -3.02 -4.51
N ILE A 223 4.85 -3.44 -5.68
CA ILE A 223 5.90 -2.74 -6.43
C ILE A 223 5.40 -2.38 -7.83
N ALA A 224 5.10 -1.10 -8.01
CA ALA A 224 4.83 -0.51 -9.33
C ALA A 224 6.07 0.21 -9.87
N THR A 225 6.12 0.44 -11.18
CA THR A 225 7.14 1.30 -11.82
C THR A 225 6.45 2.58 -12.26
N SER A 226 7.09 3.73 -12.05
CA SER A 226 6.61 5.02 -12.54
C SER A 226 6.48 5.01 -14.08
N SER A 227 5.68 5.92 -14.61
CA SER A 227 5.46 6.07 -16.06
C SER A 227 6.74 6.33 -16.85
N PHE A 228 7.74 6.97 -16.23
CA PHE A 228 9.05 7.24 -16.82
C PHE A 228 10.04 6.07 -16.71
N GLY A 229 9.68 4.99 -16.02
CA GLY A 229 10.50 3.78 -15.91
C GLY A 229 11.70 3.86 -14.94
N LEU A 230 11.98 5.04 -14.38
CA LEU A 230 13.17 5.29 -13.55
C LEU A 230 12.95 5.09 -12.04
N THR A 231 11.70 5.09 -11.58
CA THR A 231 11.37 5.01 -10.14
C THR A 231 10.46 3.82 -9.88
N LYS A 232 10.76 3.02 -8.87
CA LYS A 232 9.85 2.01 -8.33
C LYS A 232 9.05 2.61 -7.18
N LEU A 233 7.75 2.39 -7.20
CA LEU A 233 6.79 2.77 -6.18
C LEU A 233 6.55 1.52 -5.32
N VAL A 234 7.09 1.51 -4.10
CA VAL A 234 6.98 0.41 -3.15
C VAL A 234 5.92 0.77 -2.12
N THR A 235 4.77 0.12 -2.14
CA THR A 235 3.69 0.34 -1.17
C THR A 235 3.70 -0.78 -0.12
N LEU A 236 3.87 -0.42 1.14
CA LEU A 236 3.83 -1.32 2.28
C LEU A 236 2.45 -1.21 2.93
N SER A 237 1.66 -2.29 2.94
CA SER A 237 0.31 -2.31 3.49
C SER A 237 0.12 -3.50 4.44
N PRO A 238 -0.78 -3.42 5.43
CA PRO A 238 -1.16 -4.57 6.24
C PRO A 238 -1.68 -5.71 5.37
N ALA A 239 -1.31 -6.94 5.68
CA ALA A 239 -1.84 -8.11 4.98
C ALA A 239 -3.29 -8.40 5.35
N MET A 240 -3.78 -7.86 6.47
CA MET A 240 -5.17 -7.98 6.87
C MET A 240 -5.73 -6.63 7.28
N VAL A 241 -6.92 -6.32 6.78
CA VAL A 241 -7.66 -5.10 7.12
C VAL A 241 -9.11 -5.43 7.42
N VAL A 242 -9.70 -4.65 8.33
CA VAL A 242 -11.12 -4.71 8.66
C VAL A 242 -11.79 -3.43 8.18
N ILE A 243 -12.91 -3.58 7.47
CA ILE A 243 -13.63 -2.51 6.79
C ILE A 243 -15.06 -2.49 7.31
N ASN A 244 -15.49 -1.37 7.86
CA ASN A 244 -16.87 -1.16 8.23
C ASN A 244 -17.59 -0.35 7.14
N LYS A 245 -18.43 -1.01 6.33
CA LYS A 245 -19.37 -0.36 5.41
C LYS A 245 -20.81 -0.34 5.95
N SER A 246 -21.00 -0.77 7.19
CA SER A 246 -22.31 -0.70 7.87
C SER A 246 -22.58 0.75 8.28
N THR A 247 -23.86 1.10 8.48
CA THR A 247 -24.24 2.46 8.88
C THR A 247 -23.98 2.74 10.37
N VAL A 248 -23.59 1.72 11.13
CA VAL A 248 -23.40 1.76 12.58
C VAL A 248 -21.94 1.49 12.95
N GLY A 249 -21.48 2.09 14.05
CA GLY A 249 -20.16 1.75 14.61
C GLY A 249 -20.12 0.29 15.07
N ILE A 250 -19.01 -0.40 14.79
CA ILE A 250 -18.78 -1.77 15.25
C ILE A 250 -17.54 -1.85 16.11
N GLU A 251 -17.47 -2.87 16.96
CA GLU A 251 -16.25 -3.27 17.65
C GLU A 251 -15.94 -4.71 17.31
N VAL A 252 -14.66 -5.00 17.03
CA VAL A 252 -14.19 -6.34 16.70
C VAL A 252 -13.16 -6.83 17.70
N VAL A 253 -13.09 -8.15 17.87
CA VAL A 253 -12.07 -8.78 18.72
C VAL A 253 -11.64 -10.13 18.14
N GLU A 254 -10.33 -10.38 18.13
CA GLU A 254 -9.79 -11.73 17.90
C GLU A 254 -10.02 -12.58 19.16
N THR A 255 -10.58 -13.77 18.98
CA THR A 255 -10.61 -14.76 20.06
C THR A 255 -9.47 -15.74 19.86
N VAL A 256 -8.50 -15.71 20.76
CA VAL A 256 -7.46 -16.74 20.86
C VAL A 256 -7.94 -17.77 21.87
N SER A 257 -7.84 -19.06 21.52
CA SER A 257 -8.24 -20.18 22.39
C SER A 257 -7.69 -19.99 23.81
N ASN A 258 -8.61 -19.87 24.78
CA ASN A 258 -8.41 -19.80 26.25
C ASN A 258 -8.08 -18.44 26.89
N GLU A 259 -8.13 -17.30 26.18
CA GLU A 259 -8.05 -15.96 26.83
C GLU A 259 -9.37 -15.19 26.67
N GLU A 260 -10.02 -14.86 27.80
CA GLU A 260 -11.33 -14.19 27.84
C GLU A 260 -11.31 -12.70 27.46
N GLN A 261 -10.16 -12.08 27.18
CA GLN A 261 -10.07 -10.63 26.97
C GLN A 261 -9.10 -10.24 25.86
N GLY A 262 -9.51 -10.46 24.60
CA GLY A 262 -8.98 -9.67 23.49
C GLY A 262 -9.38 -8.20 23.64
N LYS A 263 -8.54 -7.29 23.14
CA LYS A 263 -8.88 -5.86 23.11
C LYS A 263 -9.90 -5.62 22.00
N TRP A 264 -11.06 -5.07 22.35
CA TRP A 264 -12.04 -4.62 21.37
C TRP A 264 -11.49 -3.41 20.61
N GLU A 265 -11.60 -3.46 19.29
CA GLU A 265 -11.19 -2.39 18.39
C GLU A 265 -12.41 -1.77 17.73
N THR A 266 -12.63 -0.48 17.98
CA THR A 266 -13.77 0.27 17.44
C THR A 266 -13.49 0.71 16.00
N ILE A 267 -14.48 0.50 15.13
CA ILE A 267 -14.43 0.85 13.71
C ILE A 267 -15.70 1.64 13.37
N ASN A 268 -15.55 2.92 13.07
CA ASN A 268 -16.66 3.78 12.69
C ASN A 268 -17.17 3.44 11.28
N PRO A 269 -18.39 3.87 10.91
CA PRO A 269 -18.88 3.77 9.54
C PRO A 269 -17.89 4.34 8.52
N GLU A 270 -17.73 3.67 7.37
CA GLU A 270 -16.79 3.98 6.28
C GLU A 270 -15.30 3.93 6.68
N GLN A 271 -14.97 3.44 7.87
CA GLN A 271 -13.59 3.31 8.33
C GLN A 271 -12.98 1.97 7.91
N LEU A 272 -11.70 2.02 7.58
CA LEU A 272 -10.83 0.86 7.41
C LEU A 272 -9.73 0.93 8.47
N ILE A 273 -9.45 -0.19 9.13
CA ILE A 273 -8.32 -0.31 10.05
C ILE A 273 -7.39 -1.46 9.66
N PRO A 274 -6.06 -1.31 9.85
CA PRO A 274 -5.15 -2.45 9.87
C PRO A 274 -5.56 -3.43 10.96
N PHE A 275 -5.42 -4.72 10.72
CA PHE A 275 -5.65 -5.74 11.74
C PHE A 275 -4.50 -6.73 11.78
N TRP A 276 -3.98 -6.96 12.98
CA TRP A 276 -2.76 -7.75 13.20
C TRP A 276 -3.10 -8.99 14.05
N PRO A 277 -3.46 -10.13 13.42
CA PRO A 277 -3.86 -11.31 14.18
C PRO A 277 -2.69 -11.84 15.01
N ARG A 278 -2.98 -12.23 16.26
CA ARG A 278 -2.02 -12.90 17.15
C ARG A 278 -1.75 -14.33 16.69
N ASN A 279 -2.77 -15.01 16.16
CA ASN A 279 -2.63 -16.36 15.61
C ASN A 279 -2.97 -16.40 14.13
N ILE A 280 -1.96 -16.35 13.26
CA ILE A 280 -2.14 -16.37 11.80
C ILE A 280 -2.84 -17.65 11.30
N LYS A 281 -2.70 -18.80 11.98
CA LYS A 281 -3.23 -20.09 11.49
C LYS A 281 -4.68 -20.33 11.89
N GLU A 282 -5.04 -19.94 13.11
CA GLU A 282 -6.35 -20.20 13.70
C GLU A 282 -6.86 -18.92 14.35
N SER A 283 -7.26 -17.96 13.51
CA SER A 283 -7.84 -16.70 13.98
C SER A 283 -9.34 -16.68 13.72
N VAL A 284 -10.11 -16.50 14.80
CA VAL A 284 -11.55 -16.28 14.74
C VAL A 284 -11.88 -14.92 15.33
N MET A 285 -12.86 -14.24 14.74
CA MET A 285 -13.28 -12.91 15.16
C MET A 285 -14.73 -12.90 15.62
N ARG A 286 -15.00 -12.01 16.56
CA ARG A 286 -16.34 -11.63 16.99
C ARG A 286 -16.55 -10.15 16.73
N VAL A 287 -17.80 -9.79 16.50
CA VAL A 287 -18.22 -8.40 16.31
C VAL A 287 -19.37 -8.08 17.28
N ARG A 288 -19.43 -6.84 17.72
CA ARG A 288 -20.59 -6.24 18.38
C ARG A 288 -20.81 -4.83 17.86
N TYR A 289 -21.98 -4.26 18.07
CA TYR A 289 -22.17 -2.85 17.75
C TYR A 289 -21.59 -1.97 18.86
N THR A 290 -21.30 -0.71 18.56
CA THR A 290 -20.81 0.23 19.59
C THR A 290 -21.91 0.62 20.58
N HIS A 291 -23.19 0.55 20.18
CA HIS A 291 -24.33 0.95 21.01
C HIS A 291 -24.89 -0.17 21.89
N ASN A 292 -24.61 -1.43 21.57
CA ASN A 292 -24.99 -2.58 22.38
C ASN A 292 -23.78 -3.50 22.60
N GLN A 293 -23.60 -4.04 23.80
CA GLN A 293 -22.45 -4.92 24.08
C GLN A 293 -22.72 -6.38 23.66
N ILE A 294 -23.70 -6.61 22.79
CA ILE A 294 -24.17 -7.93 22.37
C ILE A 294 -23.23 -8.47 21.31
N THR A 295 -22.63 -9.62 21.60
CA THR A 295 -21.53 -10.18 20.81
C THR A 295 -22.03 -11.26 19.86
N SER A 296 -21.54 -11.23 18.62
CA SER A 296 -21.82 -12.24 17.62
C SER A 296 -21.25 -13.62 17.99
N SER A 297 -21.76 -14.66 17.31
CA SER A 297 -21.01 -15.93 17.22
C SER A 297 -19.69 -15.71 16.45
N PRO A 298 -18.63 -16.47 16.77
CA PRO A 298 -17.33 -16.31 16.12
C PRO A 298 -17.38 -16.76 14.67
N PHE A 299 -16.54 -16.16 13.82
CA PHE A 299 -16.36 -16.59 12.43
C PHE A 299 -14.87 -16.66 12.07
N ASN A 300 -14.53 -17.44 11.04
CA ASN A 300 -13.15 -17.69 10.63
C ASN A 300 -12.63 -16.57 9.72
N MET A 301 -11.43 -16.07 9.95
CA MET A 301 -10.84 -15.00 9.11
C MET A 301 -9.90 -15.53 8.03
N ASN A 302 -9.55 -16.82 8.08
CA ASN A 302 -8.56 -17.45 7.21
C ASN A 302 -9.19 -18.15 6.00
N GLN A 303 -10.51 -18.11 5.88
CA GLN A 303 -11.25 -18.77 4.80
C GLN A 303 -12.19 -17.78 4.11
N LYS A 304 -12.22 -17.81 2.77
CA LYS A 304 -13.13 -16.97 2.00
C LYS A 304 -14.58 -17.39 2.27
N HIS A 305 -15.39 -16.47 2.76
CA HIS A 305 -16.82 -16.69 2.93
C HIS A 305 -17.60 -15.39 3.06
N ARG A 306 -18.91 -15.46 2.80
CA ARG A 306 -19.88 -14.44 3.19
C ARG A 306 -20.90 -15.08 4.12
N THR A 307 -21.07 -14.51 5.31
CA THR A 307 -21.98 -15.05 6.34
C THR A 307 -22.79 -13.92 6.95
N LEU A 308 -24.08 -14.16 7.17
CA LEU A 308 -24.93 -13.28 7.95
C LEU A 308 -24.83 -13.67 9.42
N LEU A 309 -24.34 -12.78 10.28
CA LEU A 309 -24.24 -13.00 11.71
C LEU A 309 -25.53 -12.51 12.38
N ARG A 310 -26.17 -13.37 13.16
CA ARG A 310 -27.30 -12.96 14.00
C ARG A 310 -26.79 -12.09 15.15
N MET A 311 -27.47 -10.97 15.36
CA MET A 311 -27.23 -10.04 16.45
C MET A 311 -28.51 -9.97 17.29
N GLU A 312 -28.40 -10.04 18.62
CA GLU A 312 -29.58 -9.96 19.50
C GLU A 312 -29.99 -8.50 19.76
N ASP A 313 -30.09 -7.71 18.69
CA ASP A 313 -30.47 -6.30 18.72
C ASP A 313 -31.79 -6.08 17.96
N GLU A 314 -32.65 -5.20 18.48
CA GLU A 314 -33.98 -4.97 17.91
C GLU A 314 -33.93 -4.15 16.60
N GLU A 315 -33.02 -3.17 16.51
CA GLU A 315 -32.91 -2.28 15.35
C GLU A 315 -32.02 -2.90 14.25
N CYS A 316 -30.96 -3.58 14.67
CA CYS A 316 -29.94 -4.17 13.80
C CYS A 316 -29.79 -5.68 14.08
N PRO A 317 -30.81 -6.51 13.77
CA PRO A 317 -30.88 -7.93 14.18
C PRO A 317 -29.85 -8.85 13.52
N ALA A 318 -29.10 -8.36 12.54
CA ALA A 318 -28.04 -9.10 11.90
C ALA A 318 -27.03 -8.15 11.21
N ILE A 319 -25.84 -8.67 10.92
CA ILE A 319 -24.80 -7.98 10.14
C ILE A 319 -24.13 -8.95 9.18
N TYR A 320 -23.84 -8.52 7.95
CA TYR A 320 -23.04 -9.32 7.03
C TYR A 320 -21.57 -9.20 7.36
N VAL A 321 -20.87 -10.33 7.30
CA VAL A 321 -19.42 -10.36 7.20
C VAL A 321 -18.99 -11.09 5.94
N GLU A 322 -18.15 -10.43 5.16
CA GLU A 322 -17.44 -11.02 4.02
C GLU A 322 -15.95 -11.06 4.34
N VAL A 323 -15.40 -12.27 4.35
CA VAL A 323 -13.96 -12.50 4.39
C VAL A 323 -13.53 -12.77 2.96
N ALA A 324 -12.85 -11.80 2.37
CA ALA A 324 -12.35 -11.86 1.01
C ALA A 324 -10.83 -11.89 1.03
N ALA A 325 -10.22 -12.89 0.40
CA ALA A 325 -8.78 -12.80 0.11
C ALA A 325 -8.60 -12.07 -1.22
N THR A 326 -7.74 -11.06 -1.21
CA THR A 326 -7.34 -10.34 -2.41
C THR A 326 -6.08 -10.95 -2.99
N ASP A 327 -5.44 -10.28 -3.95
CA ASP A 327 -4.23 -10.82 -4.55
C ASP A 327 -3.15 -11.04 -3.47
N PHE A 328 -2.34 -12.09 -3.65
CA PHE A 328 -1.16 -12.40 -2.81
C PHE A 328 -1.46 -12.69 -1.33
N ASP A 329 -2.56 -13.40 -1.06
CA ASP A 329 -2.96 -13.91 0.26
C ASP A 329 -3.23 -12.84 1.33
N SER A 330 -3.47 -11.60 0.90
CA SER A 330 -4.01 -10.55 1.77
C SER A 330 -5.51 -10.76 2.03
N VAL A 331 -5.98 -10.40 3.22
CA VAL A 331 -7.35 -10.63 3.70
C VAL A 331 -8.06 -9.31 3.99
N LYS A 332 -9.29 -9.18 3.50
CA LYS A 332 -10.22 -8.11 3.85
C LYS A 332 -11.41 -8.71 4.58
N VAL A 333 -11.69 -8.22 5.78
CA VAL A 333 -12.91 -8.53 6.53
C VAL A 333 -13.83 -7.33 6.39
N ILE A 334 -14.97 -7.50 5.71
CA ILE A 334 -15.87 -6.42 5.33
C ILE A 334 -17.21 -6.64 6.03
N PHE A 335 -17.65 -5.62 6.75
CA PHE A 335 -18.95 -5.60 7.41
C PHE A 335 -19.94 -4.74 6.64
N GLU A 336 -21.17 -5.23 6.46
CA GLU A 336 -22.25 -4.55 5.75
C GLU A 336 -23.59 -4.73 6.47
N ASP A 337 -24.48 -3.75 6.34
CA ASP A 337 -25.82 -3.79 6.93
C ASP A 337 -26.65 -4.97 6.41
N TYR A 338 -27.41 -5.60 7.31
CA TYR A 338 -28.46 -6.53 6.93
C TYR A 338 -29.68 -5.76 6.38
N LYS A 339 -30.26 -6.27 5.29
CA LYS A 339 -31.54 -5.78 4.77
C LYS A 339 -32.62 -6.82 5.00
N ILE A 340 -33.79 -6.36 5.44
CA ILE A 340 -34.95 -7.22 5.71
C ILE A 340 -35.26 -8.06 4.47
N GLY A 341 -35.27 -9.38 4.64
CA GLY A 341 -35.53 -10.34 3.56
C GLY A 341 -34.28 -10.99 2.98
N ASP A 342 -33.08 -10.49 3.28
CA ASP A 342 -31.82 -11.06 2.76
C ASP A 342 -31.32 -12.26 3.58
N ALA A 343 -32.10 -12.75 4.55
CA ALA A 343 -31.71 -13.90 5.36
C ALA A 343 -31.43 -15.12 4.46
N PRO A 344 -30.36 -15.89 4.73
CA PRO A 344 -29.90 -16.93 3.80
C PRO A 344 -30.91 -18.06 3.63
N LEU A 345 -31.74 -18.32 4.64
CA LEU A 345 -32.78 -19.34 4.61
C LEU A 345 -34.10 -18.80 5.15
N LEU A 346 -35.20 -19.23 4.52
CA LEU A 346 -36.56 -19.13 5.04
C LEU A 346 -37.04 -20.56 5.34
N ILE A 347 -37.25 -20.87 6.62
CA ILE A 347 -37.75 -22.18 7.05
C ILE A 347 -39.27 -22.04 7.24
N VAL A 348 -40.04 -22.82 6.49
CA VAL A 348 -41.51 -22.81 6.55
C VAL A 348 -41.99 -24.16 7.06
N ASN A 349 -42.75 -24.14 8.15
CA ASN A 349 -43.50 -25.32 8.60
C ASN A 349 -44.90 -25.28 8.00
N SER A 350 -45.08 -25.97 6.88
CA SER A 350 -46.37 -26.09 6.21
C SER A 350 -47.29 -27.17 6.82
N LEU A 351 -46.91 -27.79 7.94
CA LEU A 351 -47.76 -28.75 8.64
C LEU A 351 -48.87 -28.00 9.41
N GLU A 352 -50.06 -28.59 9.47
CA GLU A 352 -51.22 -27.97 10.11
C GLU A 352 -51.21 -28.11 11.64
N ASN A 353 -50.71 -29.24 12.17
CA ASN A 353 -50.85 -29.60 13.58
C ASN A 353 -49.55 -30.04 14.26
N GLU A 354 -48.44 -30.14 13.52
CA GLU A 354 -47.19 -30.70 14.04
C GLU A 354 -46.07 -29.65 14.06
N PRO A 355 -45.40 -29.45 15.20
CA PRO A 355 -44.21 -28.62 15.24
C PRO A 355 -43.04 -29.35 14.59
N VAL A 356 -42.14 -28.57 13.99
CA VAL A 356 -40.88 -29.07 13.40
C VAL A 356 -39.72 -28.59 14.23
N SER A 357 -38.86 -29.52 14.67
CA SER A 357 -37.62 -29.19 15.36
C SER A 357 -36.47 -29.12 14.36
N PHE A 358 -35.60 -28.14 14.48
CA PHE A 358 -34.43 -28.02 13.62
C PHE A 358 -33.22 -27.43 14.34
N CYS A 359 -32.03 -27.82 13.93
CA CYS A 359 -30.76 -27.23 14.37
C CYS A 359 -29.70 -27.32 13.27
N GLN A 360 -28.66 -26.49 13.36
CA GLN A 360 -27.47 -26.69 12.55
C GLN A 360 -26.79 -28.00 12.94
N VAL A 361 -26.27 -28.76 11.98
CA VAL A 361 -25.53 -30.00 12.24
C VAL A 361 -24.34 -29.68 13.17
N ASN A 362 -24.18 -30.51 14.20
CA ASN A 362 -23.19 -30.36 15.28
C ASN A 362 -23.42 -29.17 16.23
N ASP A 363 -24.54 -28.47 16.11
CA ASP A 363 -24.99 -27.48 17.10
C ASP A 363 -25.98 -28.13 18.09
N VAL A 364 -25.90 -27.71 19.35
CA VAL A 364 -26.79 -28.15 20.43
C VAL A 364 -28.06 -27.30 20.52
N ARG A 365 -28.09 -26.14 19.87
CA ARG A 365 -29.21 -25.17 19.92
C ARG A 365 -30.35 -25.58 18.99
N THR A 366 -31.23 -26.46 19.48
CA THR A 366 -32.45 -26.86 18.76
C THR A 366 -33.55 -25.80 18.88
N GLN A 367 -34.15 -25.47 17.74
CA GLN A 367 -35.29 -24.56 17.65
C GLN A 367 -36.55 -25.34 17.25
N ILE A 368 -37.71 -24.85 17.68
CA ILE A 368 -39.02 -25.46 17.38
C ILE A 368 -39.83 -24.45 16.57
N LEU A 369 -40.25 -24.84 15.38
CA LEU A 369 -41.13 -24.06 14.52
C LEU A 369 -42.57 -24.57 14.64
N PRO A 370 -43.50 -23.77 15.17
CA PRO A 370 -44.90 -24.18 15.29
C PRO A 370 -45.55 -24.49 13.93
N PRO A 371 -46.70 -25.19 13.92
CA PRO A 371 -47.46 -25.44 12.69
C PRO A 371 -47.84 -24.14 11.98
N SER A 372 -47.89 -24.17 10.65
CA SER A 372 -48.28 -23.04 9.79
C SER A 372 -47.50 -21.73 10.03
N ASN A 373 -46.28 -21.84 10.54
CA ASN A 373 -45.39 -20.70 10.79
C ASN A 373 -44.13 -20.77 9.92
N TYR A 374 -43.42 -19.65 9.85
CA TYR A 374 -42.13 -19.56 9.18
C TYR A 374 -41.14 -18.75 10.03
N VAL A 375 -39.86 -18.92 9.76
CA VAL A 375 -38.79 -18.16 10.39
C VAL A 375 -37.66 -17.87 9.39
N TYR A 376 -37.15 -16.64 9.42
CA TYR A 376 -35.90 -16.29 8.75
C TYR A 376 -34.74 -16.84 9.57
N TYR A 377 -33.86 -17.60 8.93
CA TYR A 377 -32.80 -18.32 9.59
C TYR A 377 -31.44 -17.94 9.02
N THR A 378 -30.48 -17.75 9.93
CA THR A 378 -29.05 -17.76 9.63
C THR A 378 -28.34 -18.76 10.54
N TRP A 379 -27.14 -19.16 10.13
CA TRP A 379 -26.32 -20.15 10.83
C TRP A 379 -26.03 -19.70 12.26
N THR A 380 -26.32 -20.58 13.22
CA THR A 380 -26.17 -20.32 14.64
C THR A 380 -24.70 -20.32 15.05
N ASP A 381 -23.88 -21.15 14.41
CA ASP A 381 -22.41 -21.08 14.49
C ASP A 381 -21.81 -20.99 13.07
N PRO A 382 -21.24 -19.83 12.69
CA PRO A 382 -20.59 -19.65 11.39
C PRO A 382 -19.45 -20.60 11.07
N ILE A 383 -18.83 -21.23 12.07
CA ILE A 383 -17.68 -22.15 11.91
C ILE A 383 -18.16 -23.57 11.63
N LEU A 384 -19.38 -23.93 12.05
CA LEU A 384 -19.96 -25.25 11.82
C LEU A 384 -20.44 -25.42 10.36
N PRO A 385 -20.59 -26.68 9.90
CA PRO A 385 -21.12 -26.97 8.57
C PRO A 385 -22.49 -26.30 8.33
N ARG A 386 -22.70 -25.80 7.11
CA ARG A 386 -23.95 -25.18 6.66
C ARG A 386 -25.00 -26.24 6.28
N GLU A 387 -25.36 -27.05 7.26
CA GLU A 387 -26.33 -28.13 7.14
C GLU A 387 -27.36 -28.07 8.28
N LEU A 388 -28.61 -28.41 7.99
CA LEU A 388 -29.67 -28.49 8.99
C LEU A 388 -30.02 -29.93 9.29
N THR A 389 -30.14 -30.27 10.56
CA THR A 389 -30.89 -31.44 11.03
C THR A 389 -32.31 -31.00 11.31
N VAL A 390 -33.27 -31.63 10.65
CA VAL A 390 -34.70 -31.35 10.83
C VAL A 390 -35.37 -32.63 11.32
N SER A 391 -36.21 -32.53 12.34
CA SER A 391 -36.97 -33.66 12.88
C SER A 391 -38.44 -33.29 13.11
N CYS A 392 -39.29 -34.29 12.84
CA CYS A 392 -40.71 -34.23 13.09
C CYS A 392 -41.15 -35.62 13.56
N ARG A 393 -41.71 -35.70 14.78
CA ARG A 393 -42.04 -36.98 15.45
C ARG A 393 -40.81 -37.91 15.50
N SER A 394 -40.92 -39.13 14.99
CA SER A 394 -39.84 -40.12 14.96
C SER A 394 -38.96 -40.07 13.70
N LYS A 395 -39.19 -39.11 12.80
CA LYS A 395 -38.41 -38.96 11.56
C LYS A 395 -37.42 -37.82 11.69
N SER A 396 -36.21 -38.04 11.19
CA SER A 396 -35.17 -37.01 11.07
C SER A 396 -34.58 -37.03 9.67
N ALA A 397 -34.16 -35.87 9.19
CA ALA A 397 -33.49 -35.69 7.92
C ALA A 397 -32.36 -34.66 8.07
N LYS A 398 -31.31 -34.82 7.26
CA LYS A 398 -30.25 -33.82 7.11
C LYS A 398 -30.39 -33.14 5.76
N ILE A 399 -30.30 -31.82 5.75
CA ILE A 399 -30.43 -30.98 4.56
C ILE A 399 -29.15 -30.16 4.46
N GLY A 400 -28.32 -30.47 3.45
CA GLY A 400 -27.09 -29.73 3.17
C GLY A 400 -27.33 -28.59 2.19
N PHE A 401 -26.69 -27.45 2.43
CA PHE A 401 -26.77 -26.28 1.57
C PHE A 401 -25.40 -26.00 0.96
N THR A 402 -25.31 -26.03 -0.36
CA THR A 402 -24.11 -25.61 -1.08
C THR A 402 -24.24 -24.12 -1.39
N VAL A 403 -23.30 -23.32 -0.88
CA VAL A 403 -23.17 -21.92 -1.27
C VAL A 403 -22.63 -21.92 -2.71
N ARG A 404 -23.43 -21.52 -3.69
CA ARG A 404 -22.89 -21.14 -5.00
C ARG A 404 -22.14 -19.83 -4.78
N GLY A 405 -20.82 -19.91 -4.87
CA GLY A 405 -19.92 -18.77 -4.70
C GLY A 405 -20.04 -17.73 -5.80
#